data_AF-A0A7C6V385-F1
#
_entry.id   AF-A0A7C6V385-F1
#
_cell.length_a   1.000
_cell.length_b   1.000
_cell.length_c   1.000
_cell.angle_alpha   90.00
_cell.angle_beta   90.00
_cell.angle_gamma   90.00
#
_symmetry.space_group_name_H-M   'P 1'
#
loop_
_entity.id
_entity.type
_entity.pdbx_description
1 polymer ?
#
loop_
_entity_poly.entity_id
_entity_poly.type
_entity_poly.pdbx_seq_one_letter_code
_entity_poly.pdbx_strand_id
1 'polypeptide(L)'
;MLETTINAQAANYLSEQSLAKLIKERKFDKKYSVQIFNLYTDVSLQDIVTFITEYGISDADFFAYYKLFVKKYYPNPELEEIFGHVG
;
A
#
# COMPACT_ATOMS: atom_id res chain seq x y z
N MET A 1 4.58 -4.19 12.72
CA MET A 1 5.46 -3.02 12.51
C MET A 1 4.93 -2.12 11.41
N LEU A 2 4.32 -2.69 10.36
CA LEU A 2 3.72 -1.93 9.27
C LEU A 2 2.65 -0.94 9.77
N GLU A 3 1.76 -1.34 10.71
CA GLU A 3 0.81 -0.40 11.33
C GLU A 3 1.47 0.87 11.90
N THR A 4 2.65 0.76 12.52
CA THR A 4 3.36 1.92 13.07
C THR A 4 3.84 2.85 11.96
N THR A 5 4.40 2.29 10.90
CA THR A 5 4.92 3.06 9.76
C THR A 5 3.80 3.73 8.96
N ILE A 6 2.73 3.01 8.62
CA ILE A 6 1.63 3.59 7.84
C ILE A 6 0.91 4.69 8.63
N ASN A 7 0.74 4.53 9.95
CA ASN A 7 0.05 5.52 10.77
C ASN A 7 0.98 6.66 11.25
N ALA A 8 2.25 6.66 10.85
CA ALA A 8 3.16 7.74 11.17
C ALA A 8 2.61 9.07 10.60
N GLN A 9 2.52 10.09 11.47
CA GLN A 9 2.04 11.44 11.12
C GLN A 9 0.56 11.49 10.66
N ALA A 10 -0.19 10.41 10.81
CA ALA A 10 -1.61 10.38 10.50
C ALA A 10 -2.46 10.89 11.68
N ALA A 11 -3.54 11.62 11.39
CA ALA A 11 -4.46 12.12 12.41
C ALA A 11 -5.43 11.04 12.95
N ASN A 12 -5.46 9.88 12.29
CA ASN A 12 -6.37 8.78 12.57
C ASN A 12 -5.65 7.44 12.42
N TYR A 13 -6.25 6.40 12.97
CA TYR A 13 -5.70 5.05 12.93
C TYR A 13 -6.33 4.22 11.80
N LEU A 14 -5.49 3.53 11.04
CA LEU A 14 -5.86 2.52 10.07
C LEU A 14 -5.16 1.21 10.44
N SER A 15 -5.94 0.15 10.66
CA SER A 15 -5.36 -1.17 10.87
C SER A 15 -4.89 -1.79 9.57
N GLU A 16 -3.89 -2.66 9.65
CA GLU A 16 -3.40 -3.46 8.51
C GLU A 16 -4.55 -4.21 7.83
N GLN A 17 -5.44 -4.85 8.59
CA GLN A 17 -6.61 -5.56 8.05
C GLN A 17 -7.56 -4.62 7.27
N SER A 18 -7.77 -3.40 7.76
CA SER A 18 -8.62 -2.41 7.09
C SER A 18 -7.95 -1.89 5.82
N LEU A 19 -6.64 -1.66 5.86
CA LEU A 19 -5.83 -1.28 4.70
C LEU A 19 -5.86 -2.37 3.63
N ALA A 20 -5.66 -3.63 4.01
CA ALA A 20 -5.75 -4.77 3.11
C ALA A 20 -7.12 -4.84 2.43
N LYS A 21 -8.20 -4.59 3.18
CA LYS A 21 -9.56 -4.51 2.62
C LYS A 21 -9.70 -3.38 1.59
N LEU A 22 -9.16 -2.20 1.86
CA LEU A 22 -9.18 -1.08 0.91
C LEU A 22 -8.48 -1.44 -0.41
N ILE A 23 -7.34 -2.11 -0.32
CA ILE A 23 -6.56 -2.55 -1.49
C ILE A 23 -7.37 -3.57 -2.31
N LYS A 24 -7.86 -4.63 -1.66
CA LYS A 24 -8.66 -5.69 -2.31
C LYS A 24 -9.94 -5.17 -2.95
N GLU A 25 -10.62 -4.24 -2.29
CA GLU A 25 -11.84 -3.61 -2.81
C GLU A 25 -11.55 -2.47 -3.81
N ARG A 26 -10.27 -2.15 -4.06
CA ARG A 26 -9.81 -1.03 -4.90
C ARG A 26 -10.46 0.30 -4.51
N LYS A 27 -10.61 0.54 -3.21
CA LYS A 27 -11.21 1.77 -2.65
C LYS A 27 -10.15 2.71 -2.12
N PHE A 28 -10.25 3.98 -2.50
CA PHE A 28 -9.47 5.05 -1.91
C PHE A 28 -10.33 5.85 -0.94
N ASP A 29 -10.06 5.70 0.35
CA ASP A 29 -10.72 6.51 1.38
C ASP A 29 -9.81 7.69 1.73
N LYS A 30 -10.26 8.91 1.41
CA LYS A 30 -9.50 10.14 1.62
C LYS A 30 -9.11 10.34 3.09
N LYS A 31 -9.89 9.82 4.04
CA LYS A 31 -9.52 9.94 5.46
C LYS A 31 -8.27 9.13 5.81
N TYR A 32 -7.89 8.18 4.97
CA TYR A 32 -6.72 7.33 5.14
C TYR A 32 -5.62 7.62 4.10
N SER A 33 -5.67 8.78 3.43
CA SER A 33 -4.75 9.07 2.32
C SER A 33 -3.28 9.07 2.76
N VAL A 34 -2.98 9.57 3.96
CA VAL A 34 -1.60 9.59 4.51
C VAL A 34 -1.10 8.16 4.68
N GLN A 35 -1.89 7.29 5.30
CA GLN A 35 -1.53 5.89 5.54
C GLN A 35 -1.38 5.12 4.24
N ILE A 36 -2.26 5.39 3.26
CA ILE A 36 -2.17 4.80 1.93
C ILE A 36 -0.87 5.23 1.26
N PHE A 37 -0.49 6.52 1.30
CA PHE A 37 0.76 6.95 0.69
C PHE A 37 1.98 6.37 1.40
N ASN A 38 2.00 6.43 2.74
CA ASN A 38 3.09 5.86 3.55
C ASN A 38 3.34 4.38 3.23
N LEU A 39 2.31 3.59 2.92
CA LEU A 39 2.47 2.19 2.49
C LEU A 39 3.39 2.04 1.27
N TYR A 40 3.35 2.99 0.33
CA TYR A 40 4.09 2.92 -0.93
C TYR A 40 5.36 3.78 -0.93
N THR A 41 5.58 4.61 0.09
CA THR A 41 6.74 5.53 0.18
C THR A 41 7.67 5.23 1.35
N ASP A 42 7.14 4.83 2.50
CA ASP A 42 7.89 4.74 3.77
C ASP A 42 8.02 3.31 4.30
N VAL A 43 7.17 2.39 3.83
CA VAL A 43 7.26 0.98 4.21
C VAL A 43 8.32 0.28 3.36
N SER A 44 9.17 -0.51 4.02
CA SER A 44 10.20 -1.30 3.33
C SER A 44 9.56 -2.35 2.41
N LEU A 45 10.23 -2.68 1.30
CA LEU A 45 9.75 -3.72 0.37
C LEU A 45 9.54 -5.08 1.06
N GLN A 46 10.40 -5.42 2.03
CA GLN A 46 10.26 -6.65 2.82
C GLN A 46 8.97 -6.68 3.64
N ASP A 47 8.64 -5.56 4.30
CA ASP A 47 7.41 -5.45 5.09
C ASP A 47 6.17 -5.45 4.16
N ILE A 48 6.27 -4.80 3.00
CA ILE A 48 5.21 -4.85 1.96
C ILE A 48 4.95 -6.29 1.53
N VAL A 49 6.00 -7.04 1.15
CA VAL A 49 5.88 -8.44 0.72
C VAL A 49 5.28 -9.32 1.82
N THR A 50 5.68 -9.09 3.06
CA THR A 50 5.12 -9.80 4.22
C THR A 50 3.63 -9.51 4.34
N PHE A 51 3.24 -8.23 4.32
CA PHE A 51 1.85 -7.80 4.42
C PHE A 51 0.95 -8.33 3.31
N ILE A 52 1.37 -8.23 2.04
CA ILE A 52 0.54 -8.75 0.94
C ILE A 52 0.36 -10.27 1.05
N THR A 53 1.39 -10.99 1.52
CA THR A 53 1.32 -12.44 1.74
C THR A 53 0.38 -12.78 2.89
N GLU A 54 0.55 -12.15 4.06
CA GLU A 54 -0.26 -12.39 5.26
C GLU A 54 -1.74 -12.13 5.02
N TYR A 55 -2.05 -11.06 4.29
CA TYR A 55 -3.43 -10.69 4.00
C TYR A 55 -3.95 -11.28 2.69
N GLY A 56 -3.16 -12.10 1.96
CA GLY A 56 -3.58 -12.71 0.70
C GLY A 56 -4.00 -11.69 -0.36
N ILE A 57 -3.18 -10.67 -0.57
CA ILE A 57 -3.30 -9.66 -1.62
C ILE A 57 -2.39 -10.12 -2.76
N SER A 58 -2.91 -10.20 -3.98
CA SER A 58 -2.08 -10.53 -5.14
C SER A 58 -1.17 -9.36 -5.50
N ASP A 59 0.03 -9.66 -6.01
CA ASP A 59 0.97 -8.65 -6.52
C ASP A 59 0.29 -7.73 -7.56
N ALA A 60 -0.55 -8.31 -8.43
CA ALA A 60 -1.36 -7.59 -9.41
C ALA A 60 -2.34 -6.61 -8.77
N ASP A 61 -3.08 -7.01 -7.73
CA ASP A 61 -4.04 -6.12 -7.06
C ASP A 61 -3.33 -5.01 -6.29
N PHE A 62 -2.22 -5.33 -5.62
CA PHE A 62 -1.40 -4.35 -4.92
C PHE A 62 -0.84 -3.30 -5.89
N PHE A 63 -0.30 -3.75 -7.03
CA PHE A 63 0.27 -2.86 -8.04
C PHE A 63 -0.79 -2.07 -8.81
N ALA A 64 -1.95 -2.68 -9.08
CA ALA A 64 -3.08 -1.97 -9.68
C ALA A 64 -3.55 -0.82 -8.77
N TYR A 65 -3.63 -1.06 -7.46
CA TYR A 65 -3.97 -0.03 -6.48
C TYR A 65 -2.97 1.13 -6.48
N TYR A 66 -1.67 0.79 -6.47
CA TYR A 66 -0.58 1.76 -6.58
C TYR A 66 -0.72 2.65 -7.82
N LYS A 67 -0.94 2.05 -9.00
CA LYS A 67 -1.09 2.77 -10.27
C LYS A 67 -2.30 3.70 -10.28
N LEU A 68 -3.42 3.27 -9.69
CA LEU A 68 -4.66 4.02 -9.67
C LEU A 68 -4.59 5.26 -8.77
N PHE A 69 -4.00 5.12 -7.58
CA PHE A 69 -4.15 6.13 -6.53
C PHE A 69 -2.86 6.85 -6.13
N VAL A 70 -1.69 6.23 -6.34
CA VAL A 70 -0.42 6.70 -5.74
C VAL A 70 0.60 7.13 -6.78
N LYS A 71 0.81 6.34 -7.84
CA LYS A 71 1.86 6.56 -8.86
C LYS A 71 1.93 7.98 -9.41
N LYS A 72 0.77 8.63 -9.58
CA LYS A 72 0.68 10.02 -10.08
C LYS A 72 1.41 11.02 -9.18
N TYR A 73 1.43 10.77 -7.88
CA TYR A 73 2.00 11.65 -6.87
C TYR A 73 3.40 11.18 -6.43
N TYR A 74 3.59 9.86 -6.30
CA TYR A 74 4.81 9.24 -5.81
C TYR A 74 5.21 8.04 -6.69
N PRO A 75 5.92 8.28 -7.80
CA PRO A 75 6.55 7.21 -8.57
C PRO A 75 7.62 6.50 -7.70
N ASN A 76 7.60 5.17 -7.67
CA ASN A 76 8.52 4.34 -6.89
C ASN A 76 9.13 3.28 -7.84
N PRO A 77 10.29 3.56 -8.46
CA PRO A 77 10.89 2.68 -9.46
C PRO A 77 11.21 1.28 -8.94
N GLU A 78 11.65 1.15 -7.69
CA GLU A 78 11.98 -0.15 -7.10
C GLU A 78 10.72 -1.01 -6.92
N LEU A 79 9.62 -0.40 -6.45
CA LEU A 79 8.33 -1.07 -6.36
C LEU A 79 7.79 -1.43 -7.76
N GLU A 80 7.96 -0.54 -8.73
CA GLU A 80 7.57 -0.78 -10.13
C GLU A 80 8.38 -1.90 -10.78
N GLU A 81 9.66 -2.06 -10.46
CA GLU A 81 10.48 -3.16 -10.95
C GLU A 81 10.00 -4.50 -10.35
N ILE A 82 9.72 -4.55 -9.05
CA ILE A 82 9.33 -5.80 -8.38
C ILE A 82 7.91 -6.23 -8.77
N PHE A 83 6.95 -5.31 -8.73
CA PHE A 83 5.53 -5.63 -8.90
C PHE A 83 4.98 -5.30 -10.30
N GLY A 84 5.73 -4.55 -11.12
CA GLY A 84 5.27 -4.10 -12.44
C GLY A 84 5.44 -5.11 -13.57
N HIS A 85 6.11 -6.23 -13.32
CA HIS A 85 6.18 -7.35 -14.27
C HIS A 85 4.93 -8.25 -14.25
N VAL A 86 3.98 -8.01 -13.35
CA VAL A 86 2.73 -8.76 -13.25
C VAL A 86 1.73 -8.17 -14.26
N GLY A 87 1.61 -8.86 -15.41
CA GLY A 87 0.83 -8.46 -16.59
C GLY A 87 -0.68 -8.57 -16.43
#